data_AF-A0A078LDZ9-F1
#
_entry.id   AF-A0A078LDZ9-F1
#
_cell.length_a   1.000
_cell.length_b   1.000
_cell.length_c   1.000
_cell.angle_alpha   90.00
_cell.angle_beta   90.00
_cell.angle_gamma   90.00
#
_symmetry.space_group_name_H-M   'P 1'
#
loop_
_entity.id
_entity.type
_entity.pdbx_description
1 polymer ?
#
loop_
_entity_poly.entity_id
_entity_poly.type
_entity_poly.pdbx_seq_one_letter_code
_entity_poly.pdbx_strand_id
1 'polypeptide(L)' 'MKSNRQARHILGLDHKISNQRKLVTEGDKVSVVNNPTGRKRHADSQK' A
#
# COMPACT_ATOMS: atom_id res chain seq x y z
N MET A 1 4.74 -9.50 -15.46
CA MET A 1 4.14 -8.17 -15.18
C MET A 1 5.10 -7.35 -14.33
N LYS A 2 5.32 -6.07 -14.67
CA LYS A 2 6.09 -5.16 -13.81
C LYS A 2 5.33 -4.93 -12.51
N SER A 3 6.04 -4.77 -11.40
CA SER A 3 5.39 -4.43 -10.13
C SER A 3 4.77 -3.04 -10.23
N ASN A 4 3.71 -2.79 -9.45
CA ASN A 4 3.03 -1.50 -9.42
C ASN A 4 3.97 -0.35 -9.03
N ARG A 5 5.04 -0.67 -8.28
CA ARG A 5 6.15 0.24 -7.96
C ARG A 5 6.99 0.57 -9.20
N GLN A 6 7.38 -0.44 -9.98
CA GLN A 6 8.13 -0.23 -11.22
C GLN A 6 7.33 0.55 -12.26
N ALA A 7 6.01 0.28 -12.38
CA ALA A 7 5.15 1.04 -13.28
C ALA A 7 5.10 2.53 -12.91
N ARG A 8 4.93 2.86 -11.62
CA ARG A 8 4.96 4.25 -11.16
C ARG A 8 6.31 4.94 -11.39
N HIS A 9 7.42 4.22 -11.21
CA HIS A 9 8.76 4.75 -11.49
C HIS A 9 8.94 5.12 -12.97
N ILE A 10 8.43 4.30 -13.88
CA ILE A 10 8.49 4.55 -15.33
C ILE A 10 7.59 5.74 -15.71
N LEU A 11 6.42 5.86 -15.08
CA LEU A 11 5.44 6.92 -15.36
C LEU A 11 5.73 8.24 -14.62
N GLY A 12 6.82 8.34 -13.86
CA GLY A 12 7.14 9.53 -13.06
C GLY A 12 6.16 9.80 -11.91
N LEU A 13 5.35 8.81 -11.53
CA LEU A 13 4.40 8.90 -10.42
C LEU A 13 5.09 8.60 -9.09
N ASP A 14 4.52 9.06 -7.98
CA ASP A 14 5.07 8.78 -6.65
C ASP A 14 5.04 7.27 -6.34
N HIS A 15 6.21 6.65 -6.49
CA HIS A 15 6.43 5.22 -6.32
C HIS A 15 6.47 4.80 -4.84
N LYS A 16 6.62 5.74 -3.89
CA LYS A 16 6.62 5.45 -2.45
C LYS A 16 5.23 5.09 -1.94
N ILE A 17 4.18 5.72 -2.48
CA ILE A 17 2.78 5.50 -2.09
C ILE A 17 2.34 4.06 -2.41
N SER A 18 2.93 3.40 -3.40
CA SER A 18 2.54 2.04 -3.81
C SER A 18 2.63 0.98 -2.70
N ASN A 19 3.53 1.17 -1.72
CA ASN A 19 3.66 0.26 -0.58
C ASN A 19 2.71 0.61 0.57
N GLN A 20 2.24 1.86 0.63
CA GLN A 20 1.40 2.36 1.74
C GLN A 20 -0.08 2.23 1.44
N ARG A 21 -0.50 2.53 0.21
CA ARG A 21 -1.90 2.45 -0.22
C ARG A 21 -2.00 1.66 -1.51
N LYS A 22 -2.47 0.42 -1.39
CA LYS A 22 -2.73 -0.47 -2.53
C LYS A 22 -4.22 -0.48 -2.80
N LEU A 23 -4.62 -0.01 -3.99
CA LEU A 23 -5.96 -0.28 -4.51
C LEU A 23 -6.00 -1.73 -4.98
N VAL A 24 -6.91 -2.51 -4.42
CA VAL A 24 -7.19 -3.89 -4.81
C VAL A 24 -8.59 -3.91 -5.39
N THR A 25 -8.69 -4.36 -6.64
CA THR A 25 -9.95 -4.53 -7.35
C THR A 25 -10.26 -6.02 -7.43
N GLU A 26 -11.33 -6.46 -6.78
CA GLU A 26 -11.86 -7.82 -6.85
C GLU A 26 -13.28 -7.75 -7.44
N GLY A 27 -13.40 -8.09 -8.73
CA GLY A 27 -14.63 -7.85 -9.50
C GLY A 27 -14.99 -6.36 -9.55
N ASP A 28 -16.25 -6.03 -9.22
CA ASP A 28 -16.75 -4.64 -9.20
C ASP A 28 -16.41 -3.88 -7.91
N LYS A 29 -15.72 -4.50 -6.95
CA LYS A 29 -15.39 -3.88 -5.67
C LYS A 29 -13.96 -3.37 -5.66
N VAL A 30 -13.83 -2.08 -5.40
CA VAL A 30 -12.56 -1.39 -5.21
C VAL A 30 -12.34 -1.21 -3.71
N SER A 31 -11.28 -1.82 -3.17
CA SER A 31 -10.87 -1.63 -1.77
C SER A 31 -9.50 -0.95 -1.68
N VAL A 32 -9.36 -0.04 -0.73
CA VAL A 32 -8.08 0.61 -0.43
C VAL A 32 -7.47 -0.12 0.76
N VAL A 33 -6.42 -0.90 0.51
CA VAL A 33 -5.62 -1.52 1.57
C VAL A 33 -4.56 -0.53 2.01
N ASN A 34 -4.67 -0.10 3.26
CA ASN A 34 -3.63 0.70 3.90
C ASN A 34 -2.65 -0.27 4.58
N ASN A 35 -1.38 -0.24 4.17
CA ASN A 35 -0.28 -0.96 4.81
C ASN A 35 0.59 0.05 5.55
N PRO A 36 0.27 0.40 6.82
CA PRO A 36 1.08 1.34 7.58
C PRO A 36 2.47 0.74 7.78
N THR A 37 3.48 1.41 7.24
CA THR A 37 4.89 1.09 7.42
C THR A 37 5.34 1.58 8.80
N GLY A 38 6.04 0.74 9.56
CA GLY A 38 6.57 1.07 10.89
C GLY A 38 6.32 -0.02 11.93
N ARG A 39 6.93 0.11 13.11
CA ARG A 39 6.72 -0.81 14.24
C ARG A 39 5.27 -0.72 14.70
N LYS A 40 4.50 -1.80 14.50
CA LYS A 40 3.16 -1.92 15.07
C LYS A 40 3.30 -1.90 16.59
N ARG A 41 2.66 -0.94 17.24
CA ARG A 41 2.51 -0.97 18.70
C ARG A 41 1.40 -1.97 18.98
N HIS A 42 1.69 -3.00 19.77
CA HIS A 42 0.65 -3.89 20.27
C HIS A 42 -0.22 -3.07 21.23
N ALA A 43 -1.54 -3.14 21.06
CA ALA A 43 -2.48 -2.44 21.94
C ALA A 43 -2.30 -2.85 23.42
N ASP A 44 -1.74 -4.05 23.65
CA ASP A 44 -1.50 -4.62 24.98
C ASP A 44 -0.29 -4.03 25.72
N SER A 45 0.48 -3.12 25.11
CA SER A 45 1.62 -2.46 25.78
C SER A 45 1.21 -1.23 26.62
N GLN A 46 -0.08 -1.04 26.87
CA GLN A 46 -0.66 0.00 27.70
C GLN A 46 -1.30 -0.65 28.94
N LYS A 47 -0.48 -1.18 29.84
CA LYS A 47 -0.92 -1.59 31.18
C LYS A 47 0.14 -1.26 32.20
#